data_AF-Q6XFT3-F1
#
_entry.id   AF-Q6XFT3-F1
#
_cell.length_a   1.000
_cell.length_b   1.000
_cell.length_c   1.000
_cell.angle_alpha   90.00
_cell.angle_beta   90.00
_cell.angle_gamma   90.00
#
_symmetry.space_group_name_H-M   'P 1'
#
loop_
_entity.id
_entity.type
_entity.pdbx_description
1 polymer ?
#
loop_
_entity_poly.entity_id
_entity_poly.type
_entity_poly.pdbx_seq_one_letter_code
_entity_poly.pdbx_strand_id
1 'polypeptide(L)'
;VDQEAQKHLWDIYNTDEYVAYPDDELQVASTIVDVSNGKVIAQLGSRHQSSNVSFGINQAVETNRDWGSAMKPITDYAPALEYDIYDSTASIVHDVPYNYPGTDTPLYNWDKVYFGNITIQYALQQSRNVTAVETLNKVGLDRAKTFLNGLGIDYPSMHYANAISSNTTESNKKYGASSEKMAAAYAAFANGGIYHKPMYINKIVFSDGSSKEYADPGTRAMKETTAYMMTEMMKTVLAYGTGRGAYLPWLPQAGKTGTSNYTDDEIENYIKNTGYVAPDEMFVGYTRKYSMAVWTGYSNRLTPIVGDGFYVAAKVYRSMMTYLSEDNNPGDWTMPEGLYRSGEFVFKKGARSAWTAPAPQQAPTPESSSSTSESSTSQSSSTTPSTNNSANNNTNNQQPNTTPGQQNQNQNQ
;
A
#
# COMPACT_ATOMS: atom_id res chain seq x y z
N VAL A 1 0.89 -28.78 -2.95
CA VAL A 1 2.11 -28.06 -3.38
C VAL A 1 2.43 -28.46 -4.80
N ASP A 2 2.71 -27.48 -5.65
CA ASP A 2 3.34 -27.63 -6.95
C ASP A 2 4.86 -27.58 -6.71
N GLN A 3 5.55 -28.67 -7.02
CA GLN A 3 6.96 -28.81 -6.66
C GLN A 3 7.87 -27.87 -7.45
N GLU A 4 7.56 -27.61 -8.73
CA GLU A 4 8.39 -26.75 -9.57
C GLU A 4 8.15 -25.28 -9.23
N ALA A 5 6.91 -24.89 -8.97
CA ALA A 5 6.59 -23.57 -8.45
C ALA A 5 7.28 -23.32 -7.10
N GLN A 6 7.33 -24.32 -6.21
CA GLN A 6 8.00 -24.17 -4.91
C GLN A 6 9.52 -24.00 -5.06
N LYS A 7 10.16 -24.73 -5.98
CA LYS A 7 11.59 -24.56 -6.28
C LYS A 7 11.87 -23.18 -6.88
N HIS A 8 11.05 -22.75 -7.84
CA HIS A 8 11.21 -21.44 -8.46
C HIS A 8 11.05 -20.31 -7.43
N LEU A 9 10.09 -20.42 -6.51
CA LEU A 9 9.94 -19.46 -5.40
C LEU A 9 11.18 -19.45 -4.48
N TRP A 10 11.75 -20.63 -4.21
CA TRP A 10 13.00 -20.74 -3.45
C TRP A 10 14.16 -20.04 -4.16
N ASP A 11 14.27 -20.17 -5.48
CA ASP A 11 15.33 -19.54 -6.25
C ASP A 11 15.14 -18.01 -6.33
N ILE A 12 13.90 -17.53 -6.48
CA ILE A 12 13.58 -16.09 -6.36
C ILE A 12 14.06 -15.54 -5.02
N TYR A 13 13.87 -16.31 -3.93
CA TYR A 13 14.25 -15.87 -2.60
C TYR A 13 15.76 -15.88 -2.41
N ASN A 14 16.43 -16.99 -2.74
CA ASN A 14 17.78 -17.25 -2.24
C ASN A 14 18.88 -17.02 -3.28
N THR A 15 18.54 -16.44 -4.44
CA THR A 15 19.49 -16.09 -5.51
C THR A 15 19.31 -14.64 -5.96
N ASP A 16 20.30 -14.10 -6.64
CA ASP A 16 20.24 -12.75 -7.22
C ASP A 16 19.77 -12.74 -8.70
N GLU A 17 19.28 -13.88 -9.21
CA GLU A 17 18.85 -14.01 -10.61
C GLU A 17 17.58 -13.20 -10.91
N TYR A 18 16.65 -13.11 -9.94
CA TYR A 18 15.31 -12.58 -10.15
C TYR A 18 15.07 -11.23 -9.48
N VAL A 19 15.63 -11.04 -8.27
CA VAL A 19 15.41 -9.86 -7.43
C VAL A 19 16.73 -9.50 -6.77
N ALA A 20 17.14 -8.23 -6.90
CA ALA A 20 18.25 -7.69 -6.12
C ALA A 20 17.76 -7.34 -4.72
N TYR A 21 18.34 -7.99 -3.70
CA TYR A 21 18.10 -7.71 -2.29
C TYR A 21 19.10 -6.68 -1.77
N PRO A 22 18.73 -5.83 -0.79
CA PRO A 22 19.65 -4.83 -0.23
C PRO A 22 20.76 -5.47 0.63
N ASP A 23 20.48 -6.62 1.24
CA ASP A 23 21.35 -7.38 2.13
C ASP A 23 20.83 -8.82 2.29
N ASP A 24 21.53 -9.64 3.08
CA ASP A 24 21.16 -11.04 3.29
C ASP A 24 20.14 -11.28 4.40
N GLU A 25 19.88 -10.25 5.21
CA GLU A 25 19.06 -10.29 6.41
C GLU A 25 17.60 -9.95 6.13
N LEU A 26 17.30 -9.16 5.09
CA LEU A 26 15.93 -8.83 4.70
C LEU A 26 15.13 -10.12 4.45
N GLN A 27 14.06 -10.30 5.21
CA GLN A 27 13.19 -11.46 5.12
C GLN A 27 12.06 -11.24 4.12
N VAL A 28 11.61 -12.36 3.56
CA VAL A 28 10.43 -12.43 2.70
C VAL A 28 9.57 -13.60 3.16
N ALA A 29 8.26 -13.41 3.18
CA ALA A 29 7.30 -14.49 3.39
C ALA A 29 6.15 -14.36 2.40
N SER A 30 5.80 -15.45 1.71
CA SER A 30 4.71 -15.42 0.74
C SER A 30 3.95 -16.72 0.66
N THR A 31 2.70 -16.61 0.22
CA THR A 31 1.82 -17.74 -0.09
C THR A 31 1.19 -17.50 -1.46
N ILE A 32 1.16 -18.55 -2.28
CA ILE A 32 0.49 -18.57 -3.57
C ILE A 32 -0.69 -19.56 -3.50
N VAL A 33 -1.88 -19.08 -3.85
CA VAL A 33 -3.14 -19.82 -3.80
C VAL A 33 -3.72 -19.93 -5.21
N ASP A 34 -4.21 -21.12 -5.57
CA ASP A 34 -5.11 -21.32 -6.70
C ASP A 34 -6.49 -20.75 -6.36
N VAL A 35 -6.90 -19.72 -7.10
CA VAL A 35 -8.10 -18.93 -6.78
C VAL A 35 -9.38 -19.74 -6.97
N SER A 36 -9.35 -20.84 -7.72
CA SER A 36 -10.54 -21.65 -8.00
C SER A 36 -10.96 -22.59 -6.87
N ASN A 37 -10.06 -22.85 -5.90
CA ASN A 37 -10.27 -23.91 -4.92
C ASN A 37 -9.51 -23.72 -3.59
N GLY A 38 -8.75 -22.63 -3.42
CA GLY A 38 -8.04 -22.33 -2.18
C GLY A 38 -6.77 -23.17 -1.94
N LYS A 39 -6.34 -24.01 -2.90
CA LYS A 39 -5.13 -24.81 -2.75
C LYS A 39 -3.90 -23.92 -2.68
N VAL A 40 -3.07 -24.15 -1.67
CA VAL A 40 -1.75 -23.53 -1.56
C VAL A 40 -0.78 -24.28 -2.48
N ILE A 41 -0.38 -23.63 -3.57
CA ILE A 41 0.49 -24.25 -4.58
C ILE A 41 1.97 -24.06 -4.24
N ALA A 42 2.33 -22.93 -3.64
CA ALA A 42 3.68 -22.68 -3.14
C ALA A 42 3.61 -21.74 -1.92
N GLN A 43 4.50 -21.93 -0.95
CA GLN A 43 4.60 -21.10 0.24
C GLN A 43 6.04 -21.14 0.78
N LEU A 44 6.57 -19.98 1.18
CA LEU A 44 7.89 -19.90 1.80
C LEU A 44 7.91 -18.77 2.82
N GLY A 45 8.36 -19.07 4.05
CA GLY A 45 8.27 -18.18 5.20
C GLY A 45 9.53 -17.39 5.54
N SER A 46 10.61 -17.55 4.79
CA SER A 46 11.91 -16.95 5.13
C SER A 46 12.87 -17.04 3.95
N ARG A 47 13.85 -16.14 3.91
CA ARG A 47 15.02 -16.17 3.01
C ARG A 47 16.26 -16.53 3.82
N HIS A 48 17.16 -17.32 3.24
CA HIS A 48 18.41 -17.77 3.84
C HIS A 48 18.25 -18.42 5.23
N GLN A 49 17.17 -19.17 5.41
CA GLN A 49 16.95 -19.90 6.66
C GLN A 49 17.95 -21.04 6.81
N SER A 50 18.48 -21.18 8.03
CA SER A 50 19.38 -22.28 8.38
C SER A 50 18.73 -23.64 8.14
N SER A 51 19.43 -24.53 7.45
CA SER A 51 18.93 -25.84 7.02
C SER A 51 18.82 -26.89 8.15
N ASN A 52 19.29 -26.57 9.35
CA ASN A 52 19.30 -27.47 10.51
C ASN A 52 18.01 -27.43 11.36
N VAL A 53 17.01 -26.62 11.00
CA VAL A 53 15.74 -26.52 11.73
C VAL A 53 14.60 -27.10 10.89
N SER A 54 14.05 -28.23 11.32
CA SER A 54 12.83 -28.81 10.73
C SER A 54 11.59 -28.26 11.43
N PHE A 55 10.58 -27.83 10.66
CA PHE A 55 9.30 -27.31 11.17
C PHE A 55 9.43 -26.17 12.20
N GLY A 56 10.38 -25.25 11.97
CA GLY A 56 10.45 -23.99 12.72
C GLY A 56 9.26 -23.07 12.45
N ILE A 57 9.29 -21.87 13.02
CA ILE A 57 8.26 -20.85 12.77
C ILE A 57 8.22 -20.55 11.26
N ASN A 58 7.01 -20.58 10.69
CA ASN A 58 6.75 -20.22 9.31
C ASN A 58 6.07 -18.85 9.26
N GLN A 59 6.84 -17.79 8.99
CA GLN A 59 6.32 -16.41 8.94
C GLN A 59 5.19 -16.23 7.91
N ALA A 60 5.08 -17.11 6.91
CA ALA A 60 4.01 -17.04 5.91
C ALA A 60 2.60 -17.19 6.52
N VAL A 61 2.49 -17.86 7.67
CA VAL A 61 1.22 -18.11 8.38
C VAL A 61 1.08 -17.32 9.69
N GLU A 62 2.14 -16.65 10.14
CA GLU A 62 2.08 -15.82 11.36
C GLU A 62 1.39 -14.48 11.08
N THR A 63 0.63 -14.01 12.07
CA THR A 63 -0.12 -12.73 11.99
C THR A 63 0.47 -11.64 12.88
N ASN A 64 1.76 -11.74 13.18
CA ASN A 64 2.52 -10.87 14.07
C ASN A 64 3.14 -9.65 13.38
N ARG A 65 2.88 -9.43 12.09
CA ARG A 65 3.35 -8.29 11.31
C ARG A 65 2.17 -7.51 10.74
N ASP A 66 2.36 -6.21 10.51
CA ASP A 66 1.29 -5.35 9.99
C ASP A 66 1.29 -5.34 8.46
N TRP A 67 0.15 -5.67 7.85
CA TRP A 67 -0.08 -5.64 6.40
C TRP A 67 -0.52 -4.27 5.87
N GLY A 68 -0.67 -3.29 6.76
CA GLY A 68 -0.79 -1.88 6.42
C GLY A 68 -1.87 -1.59 5.37
N SER A 69 -1.51 -0.76 4.40
CA SER A 69 -2.39 -0.38 3.28
C SER A 69 -2.89 -1.55 2.40
N ALA A 70 -2.33 -2.76 2.51
CA ALA A 70 -2.87 -3.93 1.82
C ALA A 70 -4.23 -4.38 2.42
N MET A 71 -4.63 -3.86 3.59
CA MET A 71 -5.94 -4.11 4.18
C MET A 71 -7.06 -3.31 3.50
N LYS A 72 -6.77 -2.12 2.96
CA LYS A 72 -7.79 -1.20 2.45
C LYS A 72 -8.80 -1.81 1.47
N PRO A 73 -8.36 -2.62 0.47
CA PRO A 73 -9.31 -3.24 -0.45
C PRO A 73 -10.36 -4.10 0.23
N ILE A 74 -9.97 -4.87 1.25
CA ILE A 74 -10.83 -5.87 1.91
C ILE A 74 -11.56 -5.31 3.14
N THR A 75 -11.01 -4.28 3.79
CA THR A 75 -11.60 -3.66 4.99
C THR A 75 -12.55 -2.52 4.64
N ASP A 76 -12.23 -1.72 3.62
CA ASP A 76 -12.93 -0.44 3.37
C ASP A 76 -13.68 -0.45 2.04
N TYR A 77 -12.95 -0.62 0.93
CA TYR A 77 -13.49 -0.34 -0.40
C TYR A 77 -14.42 -1.46 -0.90
N ALA A 78 -14.05 -2.72 -0.72
CA ALA A 78 -14.92 -3.84 -1.08
C ALA A 78 -16.24 -3.82 -0.30
N PRO A 79 -16.27 -3.69 1.04
CA PRO A 79 -17.55 -3.58 1.75
C PRO A 79 -18.32 -2.29 1.40
N ALA A 80 -17.64 -1.17 1.09
CA ALA A 80 -18.34 0.04 0.64
C ALA A 80 -19.06 -0.14 -0.70
N LEU A 81 -18.44 -0.85 -1.64
CA LEU A 81 -19.09 -1.26 -2.89
C LEU A 81 -20.15 -2.34 -2.65
N GLU A 82 -19.92 -3.30 -1.76
CA GLU A 82 -20.87 -4.37 -1.47
C GLU A 82 -22.19 -3.84 -0.88
N TYR A 83 -22.08 -2.89 0.05
CA TYR A 83 -23.19 -2.29 0.79
C TYR A 83 -23.69 -0.97 0.19
N ASP A 84 -23.41 -0.74 -1.10
CA ASP A 84 -23.95 0.38 -1.88
C ASP A 84 -23.66 1.78 -1.30
N ILE A 85 -22.56 1.92 -0.54
CA ILE A 85 -22.01 3.22 -0.13
C ILE A 85 -21.45 3.96 -1.35
N TYR A 86 -20.81 3.21 -2.25
CA TYR A 86 -20.41 3.67 -3.57
C TYR A 86 -21.08 2.82 -4.66
N ASP A 87 -21.51 3.48 -5.73
CA ASP A 87 -22.22 2.87 -6.85
C ASP A 87 -21.40 2.84 -8.15
N SER A 88 -20.20 3.43 -8.14
CA SER A 88 -19.26 3.41 -9.27
C SER A 88 -17.80 3.55 -8.82
N THR A 89 -16.86 3.15 -9.68
CA THR A 89 -15.43 3.44 -9.47
C THR A 89 -15.08 4.92 -9.68
N ALA A 90 -16.04 5.71 -10.18
CA ALA A 90 -15.96 7.15 -10.35
C ALA A 90 -16.52 7.96 -9.16
N SER A 91 -17.11 7.32 -8.14
CA SER A 91 -17.64 8.02 -6.97
C SER A 91 -16.58 8.92 -6.37
N ILE A 92 -16.95 10.16 -6.02
CA ILE A 92 -16.03 11.15 -5.47
C ILE A 92 -15.86 10.96 -3.97
N VAL A 93 -14.61 10.99 -3.52
CA VAL A 93 -14.18 10.98 -2.11
C VAL A 93 -13.29 12.17 -1.83
N HIS A 94 -13.12 12.48 -0.54
CA HIS A 94 -12.43 13.69 -0.08
C HIS A 94 -11.09 13.33 0.55
N ASP A 95 -10.01 13.60 -0.15
CA ASP A 95 -8.65 13.50 0.38
C ASP A 95 -8.21 14.87 0.90
N VAL A 96 -8.69 15.24 2.08
CA VAL A 96 -8.46 16.52 2.78
C VAL A 96 -8.05 16.26 4.23
N PRO A 97 -7.50 17.24 4.99
CA PRO A 97 -7.19 17.05 6.40
C PRO A 97 -8.36 16.42 7.17
N TYR A 98 -8.08 15.32 7.85
CA TYR A 98 -9.09 14.48 8.51
C TYR A 98 -8.51 13.91 9.80
N ASN A 99 -9.37 13.75 10.81
CA ASN A 99 -9.00 13.10 12.06
C ASN A 99 -9.66 11.72 12.14
N TYR A 100 -9.05 10.79 12.88
CA TYR A 100 -9.73 9.54 13.18
C TYR A 100 -11.11 9.81 13.81
N PRO A 101 -12.17 9.09 13.41
CA PRO A 101 -13.50 9.39 13.89
C PRO A 101 -13.60 9.30 15.42
N GLY A 102 -14.15 10.34 16.05
CA GLY A 102 -14.30 10.43 17.49
C GLY A 102 -13.04 10.87 18.25
N THR A 103 -11.98 11.31 17.56
CA THR A 103 -10.75 11.83 18.19
C THR A 103 -10.27 13.12 17.51
N ASP A 104 -9.33 13.81 18.17
CA ASP A 104 -8.56 14.92 17.57
C ASP A 104 -7.23 14.44 16.96
N THR A 105 -7.05 13.12 16.81
CA THR A 105 -5.82 12.54 16.27
C THR A 105 -5.82 12.70 14.75
N PRO A 106 -4.87 13.48 14.19
CA PRO A 106 -4.81 13.68 12.76
C PRO A 106 -4.44 12.38 12.03
N LEU A 107 -5.10 12.15 10.90
CA LEU A 107 -4.82 11.07 9.98
C LEU A 107 -4.03 11.60 8.79
N TYR A 108 -2.83 11.08 8.59
CA TYR A 108 -1.97 11.49 7.48
C TYR A 108 -1.92 10.46 6.37
N ASN A 109 -1.85 10.95 5.13
CA ASN A 109 -1.35 10.16 3.99
C ASN A 109 0.16 9.93 4.12
N TRP A 110 0.67 8.88 3.48
CA TRP A 110 2.08 8.51 3.56
C TRP A 110 3.02 9.61 3.03
N ASP A 111 2.55 10.41 2.07
CA ASP A 111 3.27 11.55 1.48
C ASP A 111 2.94 12.88 2.16
N LYS A 112 2.05 12.89 3.17
CA LYS A 112 1.56 14.09 3.86
C LYS A 112 0.91 15.14 2.94
N VAL A 113 0.45 14.74 1.75
CA VAL A 113 -0.24 15.60 0.80
C VAL A 113 -1.73 15.20 0.71
N TYR A 114 -2.56 16.16 0.33
CA TYR A 114 -4.01 16.02 0.16
C TYR A 114 -4.39 16.38 -1.28
N PHE A 115 -5.14 15.50 -1.96
CA PHE A 115 -5.55 15.70 -3.35
C PHE A 115 -6.95 16.29 -3.52
N GLY A 116 -7.65 16.60 -2.43
CA GLY A 116 -8.99 17.15 -2.46
C GLY A 116 -10.00 16.13 -3.00
N ASN A 117 -10.89 16.58 -3.90
CA ASN A 117 -11.93 15.74 -4.46
C ASN A 117 -11.37 14.85 -5.57
N ILE A 118 -11.34 13.53 -5.32
CA ILE A 118 -10.81 12.53 -6.26
C ILE A 118 -11.79 11.37 -6.39
N THR A 119 -11.65 10.56 -7.44
CA THR A 119 -12.46 9.33 -7.59
C THR A 119 -11.98 8.24 -6.62
N ILE A 120 -12.85 7.31 -6.23
CA ILE A 120 -12.46 6.16 -5.39
C ILE A 120 -11.38 5.30 -6.08
N GLN A 121 -11.40 5.21 -7.41
CA GLN A 121 -10.37 4.54 -8.19
C GLN A 121 -9.00 5.22 -8.02
N TYR A 122 -8.95 6.55 -8.11
CA TYR A 122 -7.69 7.28 -7.91
C TYR A 122 -7.23 7.25 -6.45
N ALA A 123 -8.17 7.32 -5.50
CA ALA A 123 -7.88 7.18 -4.08
C ALA A 123 -7.22 5.82 -3.75
N LEU A 124 -7.72 4.73 -4.34
CA LEU A 124 -7.12 3.41 -4.20
C LEU A 124 -5.79 3.29 -4.95
N GLN A 125 -5.71 3.83 -6.18
CA GLN A 125 -4.51 3.87 -7.02
C GLN A 125 -3.31 4.51 -6.29
N GLN A 126 -3.56 5.63 -5.61
CA GLN A 126 -2.55 6.36 -4.85
C GLN A 126 -2.50 5.95 -3.36
N SER A 127 -3.30 4.96 -2.94
CA SER A 127 -3.34 4.46 -1.58
C SER A 127 -3.55 5.56 -0.53
N ARG A 128 -4.54 6.43 -0.71
CA ARG A 128 -4.88 7.48 0.26
C ARG A 128 -5.38 6.86 1.57
N ASN A 129 -4.88 7.35 2.70
CA ASN A 129 -5.27 6.89 4.05
C ASN A 129 -6.55 7.59 4.50
N VAL A 130 -6.68 8.88 4.22
CA VAL A 130 -7.87 9.67 4.58
C VAL A 130 -9.14 9.02 4.03
N THR A 131 -9.17 8.78 2.72
CA THR A 131 -10.34 8.21 2.04
C THR A 131 -10.64 6.79 2.51
N ALA A 132 -9.62 6.02 2.92
CA ALA A 132 -9.78 4.67 3.44
C ALA A 132 -10.50 4.68 4.81
N VAL A 133 -10.01 5.49 5.76
CA VAL A 133 -10.62 5.61 7.10
C VAL A 133 -12.01 6.25 7.02
N GLU A 134 -12.20 7.28 6.18
CA GLU A 134 -13.52 7.88 5.95
C GLU A 134 -14.49 6.85 5.35
N THR A 135 -14.01 5.98 4.46
CA THR A 135 -14.80 4.88 3.88
C THR A 135 -15.18 3.86 4.94
N LEU A 136 -14.24 3.43 5.80
CA LEU A 136 -14.54 2.52 6.91
C LEU A 136 -15.59 3.11 7.87
N ASN A 137 -15.52 4.42 8.13
CA ASN A 137 -16.53 5.13 8.92
C ASN A 137 -17.93 5.05 8.29
N LYS A 138 -18.04 5.21 6.95
CA LYS A 138 -19.32 5.06 6.23
C LYS A 138 -19.82 3.61 6.19
N VAL A 139 -18.91 2.64 6.06
CA VAL A 139 -19.24 1.21 6.14
C VAL A 139 -19.72 0.84 7.54
N GLY A 140 -19.08 1.37 8.57
CA GLY A 140 -19.30 1.00 9.97
C GLY A 140 -18.52 -0.26 10.36
N LEU A 141 -17.94 -0.24 11.56
CA LEU A 141 -16.99 -1.25 12.05
C LEU A 141 -17.59 -2.67 12.06
N ASP A 142 -18.86 -2.84 12.42
CA ASP A 142 -19.52 -4.15 12.50
C ASP A 142 -19.70 -4.82 11.14
N ARG A 143 -20.11 -4.04 10.13
CA ARG A 143 -20.27 -4.54 8.76
C ARG A 143 -18.92 -4.85 8.11
N ALA A 144 -17.90 -4.04 8.37
CA ALA A 144 -16.55 -4.29 7.93
C ALA A 144 -15.97 -5.57 8.56
N LYS A 145 -16.15 -5.77 9.87
CA LYS A 145 -15.74 -7.00 10.57
C LYS A 145 -16.43 -8.22 10.00
N THR A 146 -17.75 -8.16 9.82
CA THR A 146 -18.53 -9.25 9.22
C THR A 146 -18.05 -9.59 7.80
N PHE A 147 -17.76 -8.58 7.00
CA PHE A 147 -17.24 -8.76 5.64
C PHE A 147 -15.86 -9.44 5.64
N LEU A 148 -14.94 -8.99 6.50
CA LEU A 148 -13.61 -9.60 6.67
C LEU A 148 -13.70 -11.05 7.17
N ASN A 149 -14.66 -11.37 8.05
CA ASN A 149 -14.89 -12.74 8.51
C ASN A 149 -15.27 -13.66 7.34
N GLY A 150 -16.05 -13.16 6.38
CA GLY A 150 -16.34 -13.86 5.11
C GLY A 150 -15.10 -14.14 4.25
N LEU A 151 -13.99 -13.43 4.50
CA LEU A 151 -12.68 -13.60 3.86
C LEU A 151 -11.64 -14.30 4.77
N GLY A 152 -12.06 -14.86 5.90
CA GLY A 152 -11.18 -15.60 6.82
C GLY A 152 -10.23 -14.72 7.65
N ILE A 153 -10.48 -13.42 7.73
CA ILE A 153 -9.75 -12.45 8.56
C ILE A 153 -10.67 -11.96 9.68
N ASP A 154 -10.14 -11.85 10.89
CA ASP A 154 -10.91 -11.43 12.06
C ASP A 154 -10.04 -10.61 13.02
N TYR A 155 -10.72 -9.90 13.92
CA TYR A 155 -10.13 -9.13 15.00
C TYR A 155 -10.96 -9.32 16.27
N PRO A 156 -10.35 -9.31 17.47
CA PRO A 156 -11.13 -9.32 18.72
C PRO A 156 -12.16 -8.19 18.72
N SER A 157 -11.69 -6.98 18.43
CA SER A 157 -12.47 -5.76 18.20
C SER A 157 -11.93 -5.03 16.98
N MET A 158 -12.83 -4.43 16.20
CA MET A 158 -12.47 -3.61 15.05
C MET A 158 -12.36 -2.14 15.49
N HIS A 159 -11.34 -1.44 15.01
CA HIS A 159 -11.13 -0.02 15.25
C HIS A 159 -10.87 0.72 13.93
N TYR A 160 -11.00 2.04 13.90
CA TYR A 160 -10.76 2.81 12.67
C TYR A 160 -9.31 2.74 12.17
N ALA A 161 -8.34 2.48 13.06
CA ALA A 161 -6.96 2.19 12.66
C ALA A 161 -6.87 0.96 11.74
N ASN A 162 -7.81 0.00 11.84
CA ASN A 162 -7.79 -1.21 11.02
C ASN A 162 -8.14 -0.99 9.55
N ALA A 163 -8.59 0.22 9.16
CA ALA A 163 -8.72 0.58 7.74
C ALA A 163 -7.37 0.47 7.02
N ILE A 164 -6.28 0.79 7.70
CA ILE A 164 -4.94 0.90 7.12
C ILE A 164 -3.88 0.09 7.87
N SER A 165 -4.29 -0.81 8.75
CA SER A 165 -3.41 -1.64 9.57
C SER A 165 -4.09 -2.98 9.87
N SER A 166 -3.32 -4.07 9.80
CA SER A 166 -3.76 -5.38 10.28
C SER A 166 -3.38 -5.66 11.72
N ASN A 167 -2.75 -4.70 12.41
CA ASN A 167 -2.29 -4.91 13.77
C ASN A 167 -3.48 -5.08 14.73
N THR A 168 -3.29 -5.91 15.74
CA THR A 168 -4.34 -6.34 16.68
C THR A 168 -3.77 -6.35 18.09
N THR A 169 -4.63 -6.08 19.08
CA THR A 169 -4.26 -6.11 20.50
C THR A 169 -4.05 -7.53 21.03
N GLU A 170 -4.57 -8.55 20.34
CA GLU A 170 -4.37 -9.97 20.68
C GLU A 170 -3.56 -10.68 19.60
N SER A 171 -2.51 -11.41 20.02
CA SER A 171 -1.54 -12.10 19.15
C SER A 171 -1.93 -13.51 18.72
N ASN A 172 -3.20 -13.92 18.89
CA ASN A 172 -3.63 -15.24 18.44
C ASN A 172 -3.62 -15.29 16.90
N LYS A 173 -3.03 -16.35 16.31
CA LYS A 173 -2.92 -16.58 14.86
C LYS A 173 -4.23 -16.43 14.06
N LYS A 174 -5.39 -16.58 14.71
CA LYS A 174 -6.68 -16.37 14.03
C LYS A 174 -6.91 -14.89 13.68
N TYR A 175 -6.36 -13.97 14.46
CA TYR A 175 -6.57 -12.53 14.31
C TYR A 175 -5.46 -11.87 13.49
N GLY A 176 -5.81 -10.80 12.78
CA GLY A 176 -4.89 -10.09 11.90
C GLY A 176 -4.67 -10.81 10.57
N ALA A 177 -3.58 -10.45 9.89
CA ALA A 177 -3.29 -10.89 8.53
C ALA A 177 -1.92 -11.57 8.45
N SER A 178 -1.82 -12.54 7.54
CA SER A 178 -0.61 -13.27 7.17
C SER A 178 -0.60 -13.45 5.65
N SER A 179 0.52 -13.89 5.07
CA SER A 179 0.56 -14.08 3.61
C SER A 179 -0.45 -15.15 3.17
N GLU A 180 -0.67 -16.18 4.01
CA GLU A 180 -1.69 -17.19 3.79
C GLU A 180 -3.10 -16.59 3.74
N LYS A 181 -3.46 -15.79 4.75
CA LYS A 181 -4.79 -15.16 4.83
C LYS A 181 -5.01 -14.16 3.71
N MET A 182 -4.01 -13.34 3.40
CA MET A 182 -4.11 -12.29 2.39
C MET A 182 -4.20 -12.86 0.97
N ALA A 183 -3.45 -13.94 0.66
CA ALA A 183 -3.58 -14.63 -0.61
C ALA A 183 -4.98 -15.24 -0.79
N ALA A 184 -5.53 -15.86 0.26
CA ALA A 184 -6.90 -16.41 0.19
C ALA A 184 -7.98 -15.33 0.13
N ALA A 185 -7.81 -14.22 0.85
CA ALA A 185 -8.75 -13.09 0.80
C ALA A 185 -8.77 -12.44 -0.59
N TYR A 186 -7.60 -12.21 -1.19
CA TYR A 186 -7.50 -11.59 -2.53
C TYR A 186 -7.89 -12.56 -3.66
N ALA A 187 -7.75 -13.87 -3.46
CA ALA A 187 -8.30 -14.86 -4.37
C ALA A 187 -9.82 -14.71 -4.57
N ALA A 188 -10.55 -14.24 -3.56
CA ALA A 188 -11.98 -13.96 -3.69
C ALA A 188 -12.29 -12.83 -4.69
N PHE A 189 -11.39 -11.85 -4.87
CA PHE A 189 -11.57 -10.87 -5.95
C PHE A 189 -11.38 -11.53 -7.32
N ALA A 190 -10.34 -12.35 -7.46
CA ALA A 190 -9.98 -12.99 -8.72
C ALA A 190 -11.08 -13.89 -9.29
N ASN A 191 -11.82 -14.60 -8.43
CA ASN A 191 -12.78 -15.63 -8.81
C ASN A 191 -14.25 -15.19 -8.77
N GLY A 192 -14.54 -13.88 -8.67
CA GLY A 192 -15.91 -13.36 -8.68
C GLY A 192 -16.62 -13.39 -7.32
N GLY A 193 -15.86 -13.36 -6.23
CA GLY A 193 -16.35 -13.11 -4.87
C GLY A 193 -16.49 -14.36 -4.00
N ILE A 194 -15.81 -15.45 -4.32
CA ILE A 194 -15.88 -16.72 -3.57
C ILE A 194 -14.62 -16.87 -2.73
N TYR A 195 -14.78 -16.90 -1.41
CA TYR A 195 -13.69 -17.24 -0.51
C TYR A 195 -13.52 -18.76 -0.42
N HIS A 196 -12.30 -19.22 -0.57
CA HIS A 196 -11.89 -20.59 -0.25
C HIS A 196 -10.89 -20.58 0.90
N LYS A 197 -11.08 -21.47 1.86
CA LYS A 197 -10.10 -21.68 2.92
C LYS A 197 -8.77 -22.18 2.32
N PRO A 198 -7.59 -21.72 2.79
CA PRO A 198 -6.31 -22.29 2.39
C PRO A 198 -6.23 -23.81 2.60
N MET A 199 -5.91 -24.56 1.55
CA MET A 199 -5.83 -26.03 1.54
C MET A 199 -4.42 -26.52 1.19
N TYR A 200 -3.79 -27.27 2.10
CA TYR A 200 -2.47 -27.89 1.87
C TYR A 200 -2.56 -29.37 1.47
N ILE A 201 -3.66 -30.03 1.84
CA ILE A 201 -3.92 -31.45 1.59
C ILE A 201 -5.20 -31.61 0.77
N ASN A 202 -5.22 -32.64 -0.09
CA ASN A 202 -6.40 -33.00 -0.89
C ASN A 202 -6.89 -34.44 -0.61
N LYS A 203 -6.03 -35.30 -0.05
CA LYS A 203 -6.35 -36.69 0.27
C LYS A 203 -5.43 -37.22 1.37
N ILE A 204 -5.97 -38.03 2.26
CA ILE A 204 -5.21 -38.84 3.22
C ILE A 204 -5.57 -40.30 2.97
N VAL A 205 -4.57 -41.17 2.87
CA VAL A 205 -4.72 -42.64 2.83
C VAL A 205 -4.22 -43.18 4.17
N PHE A 206 -5.07 -43.89 4.90
CA PHE A 206 -4.76 -44.44 6.21
C PHE A 206 -4.09 -45.81 6.08
N SER A 207 -3.46 -46.28 7.17
CA SER A 207 -2.74 -47.56 7.20
C SER A 207 -3.65 -48.78 6.99
N ASP A 208 -4.96 -48.65 7.21
CA ASP A 208 -5.97 -49.69 6.96
C ASP A 208 -6.44 -49.75 5.49
N GLY A 209 -5.89 -48.90 4.62
CA GLY A 209 -6.25 -48.79 3.20
C GLY A 209 -7.47 -47.91 2.91
N SER A 210 -8.16 -47.39 3.94
CA SER A 210 -9.22 -46.40 3.76
C SER A 210 -8.64 -45.04 3.33
N SER A 211 -9.45 -44.19 2.71
CA SER A 211 -9.01 -42.85 2.32
C SER A 211 -10.08 -41.79 2.53
N LYS A 212 -9.65 -40.56 2.77
CA LYS A 212 -10.50 -39.38 2.91
C LYS A 212 -10.01 -38.27 2.01
N GLU A 213 -10.90 -37.72 1.20
CA GLU A 213 -10.63 -36.57 0.33
C GLU A 213 -11.05 -35.26 1.00
N TYR A 214 -10.33 -34.20 0.68
CA TYR A 214 -10.49 -32.87 1.25
C TYR A 214 -10.60 -31.86 0.12
N ALA A 215 -11.70 -31.13 0.11
CA ALA A 215 -11.96 -30.03 -0.81
C ALA A 215 -12.72 -28.94 -0.05
N ASP A 216 -12.51 -27.69 -0.43
CA ASP A 216 -13.24 -26.56 0.09
C ASP A 216 -14.34 -26.17 -0.92
N PRO A 217 -15.64 -26.22 -0.56
CA PRO A 217 -16.73 -25.90 -1.48
C PRO A 217 -16.82 -24.40 -1.81
N GLY A 218 -16.07 -23.55 -1.09
CA GLY A 218 -16.15 -22.10 -1.20
C GLY A 218 -17.36 -21.52 -0.49
N THR A 219 -17.27 -20.24 -0.12
CA THR A 219 -18.38 -19.45 0.39
C THR A 219 -18.38 -18.09 -0.28
N ARG A 220 -19.55 -17.62 -0.73
CA ARG A 220 -19.65 -16.28 -1.32
C ARG A 220 -19.41 -15.22 -0.25
N ALA A 221 -18.32 -14.46 -0.40
CA ALA A 221 -17.93 -13.37 0.48
C ALA A 221 -18.40 -12.00 -0.05
N MET A 222 -18.56 -11.87 -1.37
CA MET A 222 -19.05 -10.64 -2.01
C MET A 222 -19.78 -10.93 -3.33
N LYS A 223 -20.52 -9.93 -3.82
CA LYS A 223 -21.13 -9.97 -5.17
C LYS A 223 -20.03 -10.03 -6.24
N GLU A 224 -20.34 -10.67 -7.36
CA GLU A 224 -19.45 -10.68 -8.53
C GLU A 224 -19.19 -9.26 -9.06
N THR A 225 -20.20 -8.38 -8.96
CA THR A 225 -20.07 -6.96 -9.30
C THR A 225 -19.07 -6.23 -8.41
N THR A 226 -19.06 -6.52 -7.10
CA THR A 226 -18.10 -5.95 -6.13
C THR A 226 -16.68 -6.41 -6.48
N ALA A 227 -16.50 -7.71 -6.72
CA ALA A 227 -15.22 -8.28 -7.10
C ALA A 227 -14.67 -7.63 -8.38
N TYR A 228 -15.49 -7.54 -9.43
CA TYR A 228 -15.10 -6.92 -10.70
C TYR A 228 -14.71 -5.44 -10.55
N MET A 229 -15.50 -4.64 -9.84
CA MET A 229 -15.18 -3.22 -9.61
C MET A 229 -13.87 -3.04 -8.82
N MET A 230 -13.64 -3.88 -7.80
CA MET A 230 -12.39 -3.87 -7.04
C MET A 230 -11.19 -4.28 -7.90
N THR A 231 -11.35 -5.31 -8.75
CA THR A 231 -10.32 -5.72 -9.71
C THR A 231 -9.98 -4.61 -10.68
N GLU A 232 -10.97 -3.91 -11.24
CA GLU A 232 -10.74 -2.80 -12.17
C GLU A 232 -9.97 -1.65 -11.53
N MET A 233 -10.32 -1.26 -10.30
CA MET A 233 -9.55 -0.23 -9.58
C MET A 233 -8.13 -0.72 -9.22
N MET A 234 -7.96 -1.98 -8.82
CA MET A 234 -6.64 -2.52 -8.47
C MET A 234 -5.75 -2.80 -9.69
N LYS A 235 -6.29 -2.91 -10.91
CA LYS A 235 -5.49 -2.88 -12.14
C LYS A 235 -4.78 -1.52 -12.29
N THR A 236 -5.46 -0.42 -11.98
CA THR A 236 -4.85 0.93 -12.11
C THR A 236 -3.75 1.17 -11.08
N VAL A 237 -3.79 0.51 -9.92
CA VAL A 237 -2.70 0.51 -8.93
C VAL A 237 -1.39 0.04 -9.57
N LEU A 238 -1.43 -1.00 -10.41
CA LEU A 238 -0.24 -1.50 -11.11
C LEU A 238 0.08 -0.63 -12.33
N ALA A 239 -0.92 -0.21 -13.10
CA ALA A 239 -0.66 0.52 -14.35
C ALA A 239 -0.13 1.95 -14.10
N TYR A 240 -0.67 2.66 -13.10
CA TYR A 240 -0.46 4.11 -12.89
C TYR A 240 -0.29 4.51 -11.41
N GLY A 241 -0.24 3.54 -10.50
CA GLY A 241 -0.25 3.79 -9.06
C GLY A 241 0.98 3.26 -8.34
N THR A 242 0.81 3.04 -7.04
CA THR A 242 1.88 2.61 -6.14
C THR A 242 2.45 1.23 -6.48
N GLY A 243 1.67 0.38 -7.16
CA GLY A 243 2.05 -0.99 -7.52
C GLY A 243 2.86 -1.11 -8.82
N ARG A 244 3.32 0.01 -9.40
CA ARG A 244 3.95 0.03 -10.73
C ARG A 244 5.14 -0.90 -10.91
N GLY A 245 5.87 -1.18 -9.82
CA GLY A 245 6.99 -2.13 -9.80
C GLY A 245 6.60 -3.55 -10.21
N ALA A 246 5.35 -3.95 -9.98
CA ALA A 246 4.81 -5.28 -10.28
C ALA A 246 4.08 -5.39 -11.64
N TYR A 247 3.93 -4.29 -12.37
CA TYR A 247 3.18 -4.28 -13.62
C TYR A 247 3.84 -5.14 -14.71
N LEU A 248 3.03 -5.96 -15.37
CA LEU A 248 3.40 -6.79 -16.52
C LEU A 248 2.41 -6.48 -17.64
N PRO A 249 2.83 -5.81 -18.73
CA PRO A 249 1.90 -5.28 -19.73
C PRO A 249 1.14 -6.36 -20.51
N TRP A 250 1.67 -7.59 -20.55
CA TRP A 250 1.07 -8.73 -21.24
C TRP A 250 0.10 -9.54 -20.36
N LEU A 251 0.08 -9.29 -19.05
CA LEU A 251 -0.67 -10.09 -18.08
C LEU A 251 -1.82 -9.29 -17.48
N PRO A 252 -3.09 -9.71 -17.68
CA PRO A 252 -4.21 -9.17 -16.93
C PRO A 252 -4.10 -9.56 -15.45
N GLN A 253 -3.75 -8.58 -14.61
CA GLN A 253 -3.60 -8.74 -13.18
C GLN A 253 -3.96 -7.48 -12.42
N ALA A 254 -4.33 -7.66 -11.16
CA ALA A 254 -4.66 -6.59 -10.23
C ALA A 254 -3.92 -6.82 -8.91
N GLY A 255 -3.65 -5.74 -8.17
CA GLY A 255 -2.98 -5.86 -6.88
C GLY A 255 -2.87 -4.56 -6.12
N LYS A 256 -2.28 -4.66 -4.94
CA LYS A 256 -2.18 -3.56 -3.98
C LYS A 256 -0.88 -3.66 -3.18
N THR A 257 -0.18 -2.53 -3.05
CA THR A 257 0.94 -2.38 -2.11
C THR A 257 0.45 -2.17 -0.69
N GLY A 258 1.23 -2.58 0.29
CA GLY A 258 1.03 -2.26 1.70
C GLY A 258 2.33 -1.79 2.31
N THR A 259 2.27 -0.77 3.15
CA THR A 259 3.41 -0.28 3.94
C THR A 259 2.90 -0.04 5.35
N SER A 260 3.61 -0.54 6.37
CA SER A 260 3.33 -0.24 7.78
C SER A 260 4.18 0.94 8.25
N ASN A 261 3.91 1.46 9.45
CA ASN A 261 4.66 2.57 10.03
C ASN A 261 5.21 2.21 11.42
N TYR A 262 6.26 2.93 11.81
CA TYR A 262 6.69 2.99 13.21
C TYR A 262 5.78 3.90 14.03
N THR A 263 5.73 3.69 15.35
CA THR A 263 5.16 4.69 16.26
C THR A 263 6.10 5.87 16.43
N ASP A 264 5.59 7.01 16.92
CA ASP A 264 6.43 8.19 17.19
C ASP A 264 7.57 7.86 18.17
N ASP A 265 7.26 7.11 19.24
CA ASP A 265 8.26 6.62 20.20
C ASP A 265 9.36 5.79 19.53
N GLU A 266 9.01 4.97 18.55
CA GLU A 266 10.01 4.16 17.85
C GLU A 266 10.90 5.00 16.94
N ILE A 267 10.29 5.98 16.25
CA ILE A 267 11.01 6.93 15.41
C ILE A 267 12.01 7.72 16.25
N GLU A 268 11.58 8.27 17.39
CA GLU A 268 12.44 9.09 18.26
C GLU A 268 13.59 8.30 18.89
N ASN A 269 13.32 7.06 19.35
CA ASN A 269 14.28 6.32 20.17
C ASN A 269 15.17 5.35 19.39
N TYR A 270 14.72 4.83 18.24
CA TYR A 270 15.42 3.74 17.54
C TYR A 270 15.76 4.04 16.09
N ILE A 271 14.97 4.87 15.39
CA ILE A 271 15.17 5.14 13.97
C ILE A 271 16.17 6.28 13.78
N LYS A 272 17.38 5.92 13.33
CA LYS A 272 18.47 6.88 13.07
C LYS A 272 18.52 7.42 11.63
N ASN A 273 17.66 6.90 10.75
CA ASN A 273 17.59 7.29 9.34
C ASN A 273 16.68 8.52 9.19
N THR A 274 17.10 9.50 8.38
CA THR A 274 16.34 10.74 8.14
C THR A 274 15.46 10.70 6.87
N GLY A 275 15.58 9.64 6.08
CA GLY A 275 14.76 9.36 4.90
C GLY A 275 13.49 8.57 5.24
N TYR A 276 12.75 8.18 4.20
CA TYR A 276 11.55 7.36 4.34
C TYR A 276 11.91 5.94 4.77
N VAL A 277 11.25 5.44 5.82
CA VAL A 277 11.48 4.12 6.41
C VAL A 277 10.17 3.44 6.82
N ALA A 278 10.17 2.11 6.85
CA ALA A 278 9.05 1.31 7.34
C ALA A 278 9.55 -0.02 7.96
N PRO A 279 8.81 -0.60 8.91
CA PRO A 279 9.12 -1.94 9.41
C PRO A 279 8.68 -3.06 8.46
N ASP A 280 7.62 -2.83 7.67
CA ASP A 280 7.05 -3.83 6.76
C ASP A 280 6.66 -3.21 5.41
N GLU A 281 6.95 -3.93 4.34
CA GLU A 281 6.48 -3.64 2.99
C GLU A 281 5.87 -4.91 2.39
N MET A 282 4.70 -4.76 1.76
CA MET A 282 3.87 -5.85 1.29
C MET A 282 3.44 -5.61 -0.15
N PHE A 283 3.18 -6.70 -0.85
CA PHE A 283 2.45 -6.67 -2.11
C PHE A 283 1.47 -7.84 -2.15
N VAL A 284 0.22 -7.58 -2.48
CA VAL A 284 -0.77 -8.63 -2.74
C VAL A 284 -1.33 -8.42 -4.14
N GLY A 285 -1.27 -9.44 -4.96
CA GLY A 285 -1.82 -9.40 -6.31
C GLY A 285 -2.39 -10.73 -6.74
N TYR A 286 -3.07 -10.70 -7.87
CA TYR A 286 -3.70 -11.87 -8.44
C TYR A 286 -3.92 -11.74 -9.94
N THR A 287 -3.93 -12.89 -10.58
CA THR A 287 -4.46 -13.12 -11.92
C THR A 287 -5.79 -13.85 -11.79
N ARG A 288 -6.41 -14.24 -12.92
CA ARG A 288 -7.59 -15.12 -12.89
C ARG A 288 -7.33 -16.55 -12.40
N LYS A 289 -6.06 -16.96 -12.21
CA LYS A 289 -5.70 -18.32 -11.79
C LYS A 289 -5.05 -18.38 -10.41
N TYR A 290 -4.21 -17.41 -10.09
CA TYR A 290 -3.42 -17.42 -8.86
C TYR A 290 -3.53 -16.11 -8.11
N SER A 291 -3.56 -16.18 -6.78
CA SER A 291 -3.36 -15.05 -5.89
C SER A 291 -2.10 -15.26 -5.06
N MET A 292 -1.30 -14.21 -4.92
CA MET A 292 -0.07 -14.23 -4.13
C MET A 292 -0.03 -13.02 -3.22
N ALA A 293 0.28 -13.26 -1.96
CA ALA A 293 0.58 -12.23 -0.98
C ALA A 293 2.03 -12.36 -0.54
N VAL A 294 2.74 -11.24 -0.54
CA VAL A 294 4.16 -11.13 -0.18
C VAL A 294 4.29 -10.13 0.95
N TRP A 295 5.01 -10.53 2.00
CA TRP A 295 5.49 -9.68 3.07
C TRP A 295 7.02 -9.60 2.99
N THR A 296 7.57 -8.42 3.30
CA THR A 296 9.00 -8.19 3.45
C THR A 296 9.26 -7.32 4.68
N GLY A 297 10.42 -7.54 5.30
CA GLY A 297 10.87 -6.80 6.47
C GLY A 297 11.97 -7.55 7.19
N TYR A 298 12.50 -6.97 8.26
CA TYR A 298 13.53 -7.63 9.07
C TYR A 298 12.90 -8.37 10.26
N SER A 299 13.55 -9.46 10.68
CA SER A 299 13.17 -10.23 11.87
C SER A 299 13.01 -9.34 13.10
N ASN A 300 13.96 -8.43 13.32
CA ASN A 300 13.78 -7.32 14.25
C ASN A 300 13.08 -6.17 13.53
N ARG A 301 11.83 -5.86 13.92
CA ARG A 301 11.08 -4.77 13.30
C ARG A 301 11.74 -3.40 13.42
N LEU A 302 12.62 -3.18 14.40
CA LEU A 302 13.34 -1.91 14.57
C LEU A 302 14.48 -1.72 13.56
N THR A 303 14.82 -2.74 12.77
CA THR A 303 15.64 -2.57 11.57
C THR A 303 14.72 -2.15 10.42
N PRO A 304 14.84 -0.91 9.91
CA PRO A 304 13.93 -0.41 8.89
C PRO A 304 14.27 -0.92 7.49
N ILE A 305 13.22 -1.11 6.70
CA ILE A 305 13.33 -1.11 5.24
C ILE A 305 13.65 0.31 4.79
N VAL A 306 14.63 0.45 3.90
CA VAL A 306 15.11 1.71 3.35
C VAL A 306 15.39 1.60 1.86
N GLY A 307 15.31 2.71 1.13
CA GLY A 307 15.74 2.81 -0.27
C GLY A 307 15.17 1.71 -1.17
N ASP A 308 16.04 0.95 -1.82
CA ASP A 308 15.63 -0.09 -2.76
C ASP A 308 14.93 -1.30 -2.12
N GLY A 309 15.02 -1.46 -0.80
CA GLY A 309 14.33 -2.51 -0.05
C GLY A 309 12.80 -2.45 -0.21
N PHE A 310 12.24 -1.25 -0.41
CA PHE A 310 10.81 -1.07 -0.65
C PHE A 310 10.31 -1.69 -1.96
N TYR A 311 11.20 -1.98 -2.92
CA TYR A 311 10.81 -2.60 -4.18
C TYR A 311 10.77 -4.13 -4.13
N VAL A 312 11.29 -4.75 -3.07
CA VAL A 312 11.49 -6.20 -3.00
C VAL A 312 10.16 -6.94 -3.06
N ALA A 313 9.15 -6.56 -2.27
CA ALA A 313 7.86 -7.25 -2.24
C ALA A 313 7.19 -7.30 -3.62
N ALA A 314 7.16 -6.17 -4.33
CA ALA A 314 6.58 -6.08 -5.67
C ALA A 314 7.41 -6.85 -6.72
N LYS A 315 8.74 -6.84 -6.63
CA LYS A 315 9.62 -7.58 -7.54
C LYS A 315 9.51 -9.09 -7.35
N VAL A 316 9.45 -9.58 -6.10
CA VAL A 316 9.23 -11.00 -5.78
C VAL A 316 7.89 -11.48 -6.38
N TYR A 317 6.82 -10.72 -6.15
CA TYR A 317 5.52 -11.00 -6.77
C TYR A 317 5.61 -11.04 -8.30
N ARG A 318 6.26 -10.04 -8.91
CA ARG A 318 6.37 -9.93 -10.37
C ARG A 318 7.09 -11.12 -10.98
N SER A 319 8.20 -11.55 -10.38
CA SER A 319 8.98 -12.70 -10.85
C SER A 319 8.16 -13.99 -10.77
N MET A 320 7.51 -14.24 -9.63
CA MET A 320 6.70 -15.44 -9.45
C MET A 320 5.47 -15.47 -10.37
N MET A 321 4.78 -14.34 -10.54
CA MET A 321 3.63 -14.27 -11.44
C MET A 321 4.00 -14.33 -12.92
N THR A 322 5.21 -13.92 -13.29
CA THR A 322 5.75 -14.12 -14.64
C THR A 322 5.86 -15.62 -14.93
N TYR A 323 6.58 -16.35 -14.06
CA TYR A 323 6.73 -17.81 -14.17
C TYR A 323 5.40 -18.56 -14.20
N LEU A 324 4.46 -18.21 -13.32
CA LEU A 324 3.17 -18.90 -13.24
C LEU A 324 2.22 -18.62 -14.42
N SER A 325 2.48 -17.56 -15.21
CA SER A 325 1.51 -17.07 -16.20
C SER A 325 2.03 -17.07 -17.64
N GLU A 326 3.34 -17.18 -17.86
CA GLU A 326 3.96 -17.09 -19.20
C GLU A 326 3.36 -18.10 -20.19
N ASP A 327 3.09 -19.32 -19.74
CA ASP A 327 2.57 -20.40 -20.59
C ASP A 327 1.04 -20.51 -20.61
N ASN A 328 0.33 -19.81 -19.72
CA ASN A 328 -1.10 -20.07 -19.46
C ASN A 328 -2.04 -18.92 -19.85
N ASN A 329 -1.53 -17.69 -20.00
CA ASN A 329 -2.25 -16.50 -20.47
C ASN A 329 -3.76 -16.51 -20.15
N PRO A 330 -4.17 -16.35 -18.87
CA PRO A 330 -5.52 -16.70 -18.41
C PRO A 330 -6.65 -15.77 -18.89
N GLY A 331 -6.35 -14.87 -19.84
CA GLY A 331 -7.27 -13.85 -20.34
C GLY A 331 -7.63 -12.80 -19.29
N ASP A 332 -8.38 -11.79 -19.72
CA ASP A 332 -8.90 -10.75 -18.83
C ASP A 332 -10.25 -11.19 -18.21
N TRP A 333 -10.67 -10.50 -17.14
CA TRP A 333 -11.98 -10.65 -16.53
C TRP A 333 -13.08 -10.15 -17.45
N THR A 334 -14.18 -10.91 -17.53
CA THR A 334 -15.39 -10.47 -18.20
C THR A 334 -16.26 -9.68 -17.24
N MET A 335 -16.78 -8.53 -17.67
CA MET A 335 -17.67 -7.72 -16.85
C MET A 335 -18.98 -8.50 -16.55
N PRO A 336 -19.35 -8.68 -15.27
CA PRO A 336 -20.56 -9.39 -14.92
C PRO A 336 -21.82 -8.56 -15.23
N GLU A 337 -22.97 -9.23 -15.24
CA GLU A 337 -24.25 -8.54 -15.30
C GLU A 337 -24.43 -7.61 -14.08
N GLY A 338 -25.14 -6.50 -14.30
CA GLY A 338 -25.41 -5.50 -13.25
C GLY A 338 -24.42 -4.33 -13.27
N LEU A 339 -23.40 -4.37 -14.13
CA LEU A 339 -22.47 -3.28 -14.36
C LEU A 339 -22.53 -2.75 -15.80
N TYR A 340 -22.06 -1.53 -16.00
CA TYR A 340 -21.71 -0.98 -17.30
C TYR A 340 -20.44 -0.14 -17.22
N ARG A 341 -19.73 -0.02 -18.33
CA ARG A 341 -18.50 0.78 -18.44
C ARG A 341 -18.80 2.13 -19.08
N SER A 342 -18.22 3.20 -18.55
CA SER A 342 -18.19 4.51 -19.18
C SER A 342 -16.79 5.10 -19.04
N GLY A 343 -16.07 5.17 -20.16
CA GLY A 343 -14.65 5.52 -20.17
C GLY A 343 -13.82 4.53 -19.34
N GLU A 344 -12.99 5.07 -18.44
CA GLU A 344 -12.10 4.29 -17.56
C GLU A 344 -12.78 3.78 -16.28
N PHE A 345 -14.07 4.07 -16.09
CA PHE A 345 -14.79 3.75 -14.87
C PHE A 345 -15.92 2.73 -15.10
N VAL A 346 -16.29 2.05 -14.02
CA VAL A 346 -17.35 1.05 -13.98
C VAL A 346 -18.45 1.49 -13.02
N PHE A 347 -19.69 1.31 -13.43
CA PHE A 347 -20.88 1.78 -12.73
C PHE A 347 -21.87 0.63 -12.54
N LYS A 348 -22.57 0.59 -11.42
CA LYS A 348 -23.73 -0.28 -11.24
C LYS A 348 -24.88 0.17 -12.16
N LYS A 349 -25.66 -0.76 -12.70
CA LYS A 349 -26.89 -0.43 -13.43
C LYS A 349 -27.81 0.37 -12.51
N GLY A 350 -28.26 1.53 -12.98
CA GLY A 350 -29.09 2.47 -12.18
C GLY A 350 -28.30 3.42 -11.28
N ALA A 351 -26.97 3.37 -11.28
CA ALA A 351 -26.13 4.38 -10.64
C ALA A 351 -26.45 5.77 -11.19
N ARG A 352 -26.47 6.77 -10.32
CA ARG A 352 -26.69 8.15 -10.77
C ARG A 352 -25.43 8.60 -11.49
N SER A 353 -25.50 8.80 -12.81
CA SER A 353 -24.38 9.35 -13.58
C SER A 353 -24.12 10.80 -13.14
N ALA A 354 -23.36 10.96 -12.05
CA ALA A 354 -22.83 12.26 -11.64
C ALA A 354 -21.57 12.64 -12.42
N TRP A 355 -21.09 11.76 -13.31
CA TRP A 355 -19.89 12.04 -14.11
C TRP A 355 -20.23 12.91 -15.32
N THR A 356 -20.12 14.21 -15.14
CA THR A 356 -19.70 15.14 -16.21
C THR A 356 -18.18 15.16 -16.22
N ALA A 357 -17.56 14.98 -17.39
CA ALA A 357 -16.11 15.10 -17.56
C ALA A 357 -15.61 16.39 -16.88
N PRO A 358 -14.63 16.33 -15.97
CA PRO A 358 -14.06 17.54 -15.38
C PRO A 358 -13.43 18.39 -16.49
N ALA A 359 -13.68 19.70 -16.47
CA ALA A 359 -12.85 20.66 -17.21
C ALA A 359 -11.39 20.53 -16.72
N PRO A 360 -10.38 20.74 -17.59
CA PRO A 360 -8.98 20.58 -17.20
C PRO A 360 -8.64 21.36 -15.93
N GLN A 361 -8.12 20.66 -14.92
CA GLN A 361 -7.71 21.25 -13.65
C GLN A 361 -6.66 22.35 -13.88
N GLN A 362 -6.88 23.51 -13.26
CA GLN A 362 -5.84 24.53 -13.11
C GLN A 362 -4.68 23.96 -12.28
N ALA A 363 -3.46 24.38 -12.65
CA ALA A 363 -2.23 23.99 -11.99
C ALA A 363 -2.28 24.21 -10.46
N PRO A 364 -1.56 23.38 -9.66
CA PRO A 364 -1.45 23.60 -8.23
C PRO A 364 -0.91 25.01 -7.95
N THR A 365 -1.62 25.76 -7.12
CA THR A 365 -1.23 27.09 -6.67
C THR A 365 -0.08 26.96 -5.67
N PRO A 366 1.10 27.58 -5.91
CA PRO A 366 2.09 27.75 -4.86
C PRO A 366 1.57 28.77 -3.84
N GLU A 367 1.76 28.51 -2.54
CA GLU A 367 1.53 29.49 -1.49
C GLU A 367 2.45 30.71 -1.70
N SER A 368 1.84 31.87 -1.93
CA SER A 368 2.51 33.15 -1.68
C SER A 368 2.45 33.41 -0.18
N SER A 369 3.60 33.44 0.46
CA SER A 369 3.75 33.93 1.83
C SER A 369 3.39 35.42 1.84
N SER A 370 2.17 35.74 2.27
CA SER A 370 1.80 37.11 2.60
C SER A 370 2.48 37.49 3.91
N SER A 371 3.69 38.05 3.83
CA SER A 371 4.27 38.84 4.91
C SER A 371 3.41 40.10 5.08
N THR A 372 2.63 40.17 6.15
CA THR A 372 2.01 41.41 6.63
C THR A 372 3.11 42.39 7.04
N SER A 373 3.42 43.33 6.15
CA SER A 373 4.20 44.52 6.47
C SER A 373 3.25 45.60 6.97
N GLU A 374 3.22 45.82 8.29
CA GLU A 374 2.64 47.04 8.86
C GLU A 374 3.42 48.25 8.33
N SER A 375 2.77 49.06 7.50
CA SER A 375 3.28 50.35 7.05
C SER A 375 2.58 51.44 7.85
N SER A 376 3.25 51.93 8.89
CA SER A 376 2.87 53.15 9.60
C SER A 376 3.12 54.36 8.69
N THR A 377 2.04 54.93 8.15
CA THR A 377 2.01 56.25 7.51
C THR A 377 2.29 57.35 8.53
N SER A 378 3.36 58.12 8.33
CA SER A 378 3.55 59.42 8.98
C SER A 378 3.52 60.53 7.92
N GLN A 379 2.48 61.37 8.05
CA GLN A 379 2.30 62.60 7.29
C GLN A 379 3.38 63.62 7.64
N SER A 380 3.88 64.29 6.61
CA SER A 380 4.75 65.45 6.70
C SER A 380 3.94 66.73 6.89
N SER A 381 4.27 67.51 7.94
CA SER A 381 4.00 68.95 7.98
C SER A 381 5.10 69.67 8.76
N SER A 382 5.53 70.77 8.18
CA SER A 382 6.66 71.66 8.45
C SER A 382 6.67 72.37 9.80
N THR A 383 7.87 72.56 10.38
CA THR A 383 8.35 73.85 10.93
C THR A 383 9.87 73.80 11.24
N THR A 384 10.63 74.76 10.71
CA THR A 384 12.02 75.15 11.02
C THR A 384 12.07 76.08 12.25
N PRO A 385 13.24 76.58 12.72
CA PRO A 385 14.55 75.97 12.99
C PRO A 385 15.02 76.26 14.44
N SER A 386 16.08 75.60 14.95
CA SER A 386 16.99 76.20 15.95
C SER A 386 18.32 75.47 16.03
N THR A 387 19.38 76.27 15.94
CA THR A 387 20.81 76.00 16.05
C THR A 387 21.25 75.48 17.41
N ASN A 388 22.26 74.59 17.46
CA ASN A 388 23.51 74.92 18.16
C ASN A 388 24.67 73.95 17.90
N ASN A 389 25.84 74.56 17.76
CA ASN A 389 27.19 74.02 17.61
C ASN A 389 27.61 73.07 18.73
N SER A 390 28.52 72.13 18.40
CA SER A 390 29.85 71.92 19.01
C SER A 390 30.43 70.64 18.38
N ALA A 391 31.35 70.72 17.42
CA ALA A 391 32.79 70.97 17.56
C ALA A 391 33.59 69.75 18.03
N ASN A 392 34.67 69.51 17.27
CA ASN A 392 35.86 68.70 17.51
C ASN A 392 35.76 67.18 17.31
N ASN A 393 36.80 66.51 16.80
CA ASN A 393 37.88 66.83 15.87
C ASN A 393 38.65 65.51 15.70
N ASN A 394 39.31 65.35 14.55
CA ASN A 394 40.51 64.52 14.36
C ASN A 394 40.33 62.98 14.41
N THR A 395 40.91 62.17 13.53
CA THR A 395 41.94 62.39 12.49
C THR A 395 42.07 61.11 11.66
N ASN A 396 42.40 61.28 10.37
CA ASN A 396 43.40 60.57 9.55
C ASN A 396 43.45 59.02 9.59
N ASN A 397 43.69 58.29 8.49
CA ASN A 397 44.05 58.63 7.12
C ASN A 397 44.03 57.34 6.27
N GLN A 398 43.91 57.53 4.96
CA GLN A 398 44.59 56.78 3.89
C GLN A 398 44.09 55.37 3.48
N GLN A 399 43.19 55.39 2.50
CA GLN A 399 43.29 54.80 1.14
C GLN A 399 44.73 54.65 0.56
N PRO A 400 44.97 54.00 -0.62
CA PRO A 400 44.04 53.42 -1.60
C PRO A 400 44.46 52.09 -2.29
N ASN A 401 43.54 51.56 -3.13
CA ASN A 401 43.67 50.93 -4.48
C ASN A 401 44.90 50.03 -4.79
N THR A 402 44.82 48.90 -5.49
CA THR A 402 44.23 48.62 -6.81
C THR A 402 44.23 47.10 -7.08
N THR A 403 43.22 46.62 -7.82
CA THR A 403 43.10 45.35 -8.60
C THR A 403 44.09 45.31 -9.80
N PRO A 404 44.08 44.35 -10.77
CA PRO A 404 43.65 42.93 -10.84
C PRO A 404 44.66 42.01 -11.58
N GLY A 405 44.34 40.70 -11.72
CA GLY A 405 44.79 39.82 -12.83
C GLY A 405 45.60 38.60 -12.38
N GLN A 406 45.04 37.38 -12.37
CA GLN A 406 44.76 36.43 -13.47
C GLN A 406 45.86 35.36 -13.67
N GLN A 407 45.36 34.12 -13.74
CA GLN A 407 45.87 32.94 -14.45
C GLN A 407 46.90 31.99 -13.82
N ASN A 408 46.38 30.77 -13.62
CA ASN A 408 46.80 29.50 -14.20
C ASN A 408 47.62 28.48 -13.39
N GLN A 409 46.99 27.29 -13.37
CA GLN A 409 47.54 25.96 -13.63
C GLN A 409 48.24 25.18 -12.51
N ASN A 410 47.68 23.97 -12.33
CA ASN A 410 48.35 22.68 -12.08
C ASN A 410 49.02 22.56 -10.70
N GLN A 411 49.05 21.43 -10.00
CA GLN A 411 48.99 20.03 -10.41
C GLN A 411 48.87 19.19 -9.11
N ASN A 412 48.32 17.98 -9.25
CA ASN A 412 48.63 16.77 -8.47
C ASN A 412 48.66 16.84 -6.92
N GLN A 413 47.67 16.19 -6.30
CA GLN A 413 47.88 14.92 -5.57
C GLN A 413 46.59 14.13 -5.50
#